data_AF-A0A2D5GVL3-F1
#
_entry.id   AF-A0A2D5GVL3-F1
#
_cell.length_a   1.000
_cell.length_b   1.000
_cell.length_c   1.000
_cell.angle_alpha   90.00
_cell.angle_beta   90.00
_cell.angle_gamma   90.00
#
_symmetry.space_group_name_H-M   'P 1'
#
loop_
_entity.id
_entity.type
_entity.pdbx_description
1 polymer ?
#
loop_
_entity_poly.entity_id
_entity_poly.type
_entity_poly.pdbx_seq_one_letter_code
_entity_poly.pdbx_strand_id
1 'polypeptide(L)'
;MLYQEILSRLAACLKSDDRETFITECLSNPLPISPWSLWTLCSLVKHRQRQEFVLHIVRDKLSGDPNALAEAGAFGHPPVNRIGLVPANTDWEYRFHGRGCCLTNRITGESIDVDFYDETGDWLKEYFYEGYLESLKAPEIWEQRVIELHPSLETVALAFQNLIENGLLEKHPESSVVRLGFDSDEFLRLLERFEEASDSLHQKLAAAFGDWGTLIKGEVSRRDVSEAFARTRLNREQALIQQFERNDQQRYALRSLFEMESPRRYEILRQAFSLPPSGTVSAALDILFEMNDGSWCDEIWNLLGRTDPDGDLPQPHIWHTCLEYLTLHSSDREGVRLNLLKTSRHEIGEAAILALQHFPEETLGLFRKALYSKVPDNRIIAASALALIDQPWSHEELLAVLRNSDDQEMTAECRAALREIPRPKLHQVVDEWESQNPHATETGALISMEEYALQRTQDYIRIEMEFLHDRVLPMRTITPPEPPNS
;
A
#
# COMPACT_ATOMS: atom_id res chain seq x y z
N MET A 1 -26.33 -5.30 20.67
CA MET A 1 -26.54 -6.67 21.20
C MET A 1 -25.31 -7.54 20.97
N LEU A 2 -24.83 -7.71 19.74
CA LEU A 2 -23.70 -8.60 19.41
C LEU A 2 -22.44 -8.37 20.27
N TYR A 3 -22.01 -7.12 20.50
CA TYR A 3 -20.89 -6.78 21.40
C TYR A 3 -20.95 -7.52 22.75
N GLN A 4 -22.10 -7.47 23.41
CA GLN A 4 -22.32 -8.09 24.73
C GLN A 4 -22.31 -9.62 24.66
N GLU A 5 -22.71 -10.21 23.52
CA GLU A 5 -22.60 -11.65 23.30
C GLU A 5 -21.15 -12.09 23.10
N ILE A 6 -20.36 -11.35 22.31
CA ILE A 6 -18.92 -11.60 22.13
C ILE A 6 -18.20 -11.50 23.48
N LEU A 7 -18.44 -10.44 24.25
CA LEU A 7 -17.85 -10.22 25.57
C LEU A 7 -18.23 -11.34 26.54
N SER A 8 -19.51 -11.74 26.57
CA SER A 8 -19.97 -12.88 27.36
C SER A 8 -19.30 -14.20 26.95
N ARG A 9 -19.07 -14.42 25.64
CA ARG A 9 -18.41 -15.62 25.10
C ARG A 9 -16.93 -15.66 25.50
N LEU A 10 -16.22 -14.54 25.43
CA LEU A 10 -14.82 -14.40 25.89
C LEU A 10 -14.71 -14.65 27.39
N ALA A 11 -15.61 -14.06 28.19
CA ALA A 11 -15.66 -14.28 29.63
C ALA A 11 -15.98 -15.74 29.99
N ALA A 12 -16.79 -16.45 29.20
CA ALA A 12 -17.06 -17.88 29.36
C ALA A 12 -15.86 -18.75 28.97
N CYS A 13 -15.15 -18.40 27.88
CA CYS A 13 -13.92 -19.07 27.45
C CYS A 13 -12.85 -19.11 28.56
N LEU A 14 -12.66 -17.98 29.27
CA LEU A 14 -11.75 -17.87 30.43
C LEU A 14 -12.21 -18.64 31.68
N LYS A 15 -13.52 -18.96 31.80
CA LYS A 15 -14.10 -19.64 32.97
C LYS A 15 -14.33 -21.14 32.77
N SER A 16 -14.39 -21.64 31.54
CA SER A 16 -14.63 -23.07 31.30
C SER A 16 -13.40 -23.91 31.59
N ASP A 17 -13.50 -24.82 32.56
CA ASP A 17 -12.47 -25.82 32.83
C ASP A 17 -12.45 -26.96 31.79
N ASP A 18 -13.59 -27.22 31.13
CA ASP A 18 -13.72 -28.25 30.09
C ASP A 18 -13.67 -27.64 28.68
N ARG A 19 -12.61 -27.96 27.95
CA ARG A 19 -12.40 -27.58 26.54
C ARG A 19 -13.44 -28.22 25.61
N GLU A 20 -13.74 -29.51 25.77
CA GLU A 20 -14.57 -30.25 24.82
C GLU A 20 -16.06 -29.91 24.94
N THR A 21 -16.54 -29.68 26.17
CA THR A 21 -17.88 -29.15 26.39
C THR A 21 -18.00 -27.74 25.79
N PHE A 22 -17.04 -26.85 26.04
CA PHE A 22 -17.07 -25.48 25.50
C PHE A 22 -17.02 -25.43 23.95
N ILE A 23 -16.21 -26.28 23.31
CA ILE A 23 -16.21 -26.43 21.84
C ILE A 23 -17.59 -26.87 21.34
N THR A 24 -18.23 -27.82 22.01
CA THR A 24 -19.56 -28.35 21.64
C THR A 24 -20.67 -27.31 21.79
N GLU A 25 -20.61 -26.48 22.83
CA GLU A 25 -21.49 -25.32 23.01
C GLU A 25 -21.30 -24.30 21.88
N CYS A 26 -20.06 -23.99 21.51
CA CYS A 26 -19.77 -23.04 20.44
C CYS A 26 -20.18 -23.55 19.05
N LEU A 27 -20.05 -24.85 18.77
CA LEU A 27 -20.57 -25.49 17.56
C LEU A 27 -22.11 -25.42 17.48
N SER A 28 -22.78 -25.52 18.62
CA SER A 28 -24.25 -25.51 18.73
C SER A 28 -24.85 -24.11 18.69
N ASN A 29 -24.10 -23.10 19.14
CA ASN A 29 -24.50 -21.69 19.13
C ASN A 29 -23.38 -20.81 18.56
N PRO A 30 -23.16 -20.81 17.23
CA PRO A 30 -22.15 -19.97 16.58
C PRO A 30 -22.55 -18.49 16.62
N LEU A 31 -21.57 -17.59 16.75
CA LEU A 31 -21.80 -16.15 16.65
C LEU A 31 -22.20 -15.77 15.20
N PRO A 32 -23.09 -14.77 15.00
CA PRO A 32 -23.56 -14.35 13.67
C PRO A 32 -22.56 -13.43 12.93
N ILE A 33 -21.26 -13.65 13.13
CA ILE A 33 -20.15 -12.84 12.61
C ILE A 33 -18.96 -13.75 12.29
N SER A 34 -18.18 -13.41 11.26
CA SER A 34 -17.12 -14.30 10.76
C SER A 34 -15.89 -14.32 11.69
N PRO A 35 -15.11 -15.43 11.74
CA PRO A 35 -13.88 -15.48 12.53
C PRO A 35 -12.85 -14.45 12.06
N TRP A 36 -12.74 -14.16 10.75
CA TRP A 36 -11.93 -13.07 10.20
C TRP A 36 -12.27 -11.72 10.85
N SER A 37 -13.56 -11.40 10.94
CA SER A 37 -14.05 -10.16 11.56
C SER A 37 -13.79 -10.13 13.06
N LEU A 38 -13.95 -11.24 13.78
CA LEU A 38 -13.75 -11.32 15.23
C LEU A 38 -12.28 -11.20 15.64
N TRP A 39 -11.36 -11.88 14.94
CA TRP A 39 -9.92 -11.72 15.17
C TRP A 39 -9.47 -10.29 14.86
N THR A 40 -9.94 -9.71 13.74
CA THR A 40 -9.68 -8.31 13.38
C THR A 40 -10.21 -7.35 14.45
N LEU A 41 -11.42 -7.56 14.99
CA LEU A 41 -11.96 -6.72 16.07
C LEU A 41 -11.07 -6.71 17.32
N CYS A 42 -10.60 -7.89 17.75
CA CYS A 42 -9.75 -7.99 18.94
C CYS A 42 -8.41 -7.27 18.73
N SER A 43 -7.84 -7.43 17.53
CA SER A 43 -6.62 -6.74 17.14
C SER A 43 -6.82 -5.22 17.00
N LEU A 44 -7.98 -4.74 16.55
CA LEU A 44 -8.32 -3.32 16.49
C LEU A 44 -8.52 -2.71 17.89
N VAL A 45 -9.09 -3.45 18.85
CA VAL A 45 -9.17 -3.00 20.26
C VAL A 45 -7.77 -2.78 20.85
N LYS A 46 -6.82 -3.69 20.57
CA LYS A 46 -5.41 -3.52 20.94
C LYS A 46 -4.74 -2.38 20.17
N HIS A 47 -4.99 -2.25 18.87
CA HIS A 47 -4.42 -1.17 18.06
C HIS A 47 -4.91 0.21 18.50
N ARG A 48 -6.16 0.37 18.94
CA ARG A 48 -6.69 1.62 19.51
C ARG A 48 -5.89 2.09 20.73
N GLN A 49 -5.46 1.18 21.62
CA GLN A 49 -4.52 1.50 22.72
C GLN A 49 -3.16 1.99 22.20
N ARG A 50 -2.69 1.47 21.06
CA ARG A 50 -1.45 1.92 20.39
C ARG A 50 -1.64 3.31 19.74
N GLN A 51 -2.82 3.64 19.23
CA GLN A 51 -3.13 5.01 18.77
C GLN A 51 -3.19 6.02 19.93
N GLU A 52 -3.73 5.63 21.10
CA GLU A 52 -3.68 6.46 22.32
C GLU A 52 -2.23 6.76 22.76
N PHE A 53 -1.29 5.84 22.56
CA PHE A 53 0.14 6.10 22.77
C PHE A 53 0.68 7.16 21.80
N VAL A 54 0.33 7.11 20.50
CA VAL A 54 0.71 8.15 19.53
C VAL A 54 0.15 9.52 19.93
N LEU A 55 -1.13 9.59 20.31
CA LEU A 55 -1.79 10.80 20.83
C LEU A 55 -1.02 11.38 22.03
N HIS A 56 -0.64 10.54 23.00
CA HIS A 56 0.15 10.96 24.16
C HIS A 56 1.52 11.52 23.76
N ILE A 57 2.23 10.90 22.81
CA ILE A 57 3.52 11.41 22.31
C ILE A 57 3.35 12.77 21.62
N VAL A 58 2.38 12.89 20.71
CA VAL A 58 2.12 14.15 19.98
C VAL A 58 1.83 15.29 20.95
N ARG A 59 0.89 15.09 21.88
CA ARG A 59 0.45 16.12 22.83
C ARG A 59 1.52 16.43 23.88
N ASP A 60 2.03 15.41 24.55
CA ASP A 60 2.78 15.57 25.81
C ASP A 60 4.31 15.50 25.63
N LYS A 61 4.83 15.16 24.44
CA LYS A 61 6.28 15.15 24.12
C LYS A 61 6.68 16.04 22.95
N LEU A 62 5.83 16.17 21.93
CA LEU A 62 6.11 16.95 20.71
C LEU A 62 5.45 18.34 20.73
N SER A 63 4.67 18.66 21.76
CA SER A 63 3.91 19.91 21.90
C SER A 63 2.96 20.19 20.72
N GLY A 64 2.46 19.12 20.07
CA GLY A 64 1.42 19.20 19.05
C GLY A 64 0.04 19.34 19.68
N ASP A 65 -0.87 20.00 18.97
CA ASP A 65 -2.29 20.06 19.32
C ASP A 65 -3.08 19.20 18.32
N PRO A 66 -3.65 18.06 18.74
CA PRO A 66 -4.47 17.19 17.88
C PRO A 66 -5.63 17.92 17.20
N ASN A 67 -6.24 18.91 17.86
CA ASN A 67 -7.31 19.71 17.24
C ASN A 67 -6.76 20.60 16.11
N ALA A 68 -5.61 21.23 16.32
CA ALA A 68 -4.95 22.01 15.26
C ALA A 68 -4.55 21.12 14.07
N LEU A 69 -4.10 19.88 14.33
CA LEU A 69 -3.83 18.88 13.28
C LEU A 69 -5.11 18.48 12.53
N ALA A 70 -6.22 18.25 13.24
CA ALA A 70 -7.50 17.88 12.66
C ALA A 70 -8.13 18.99 11.79
N GLU A 71 -8.08 20.24 12.26
CA GLU A 71 -8.64 21.41 11.58
C GLU A 71 -7.76 21.90 10.43
N ALA A 72 -6.45 22.09 10.67
CA ALA A 72 -5.52 22.75 9.74
C ALA A 72 -4.59 21.79 8.98
N GLY A 73 -4.61 20.49 9.28
CA GLY A 73 -3.77 19.49 8.63
C GLY A 73 -2.28 19.83 8.75
N ALA A 74 -1.61 19.94 7.61
CA ALA A 74 -0.16 20.18 7.55
C ALA A 74 0.25 21.57 8.07
N PHE A 75 -0.71 22.50 8.19
CA PHE A 75 -0.51 23.82 8.80
C PHE A 75 -0.74 23.82 10.32
N GLY A 76 -1.30 22.75 10.88
CA GLY A 76 -1.42 22.51 12.32
C GLY A 76 -0.22 21.81 12.95
N HIS A 77 0.82 21.52 12.16
CA HIS A 77 2.05 20.86 12.65
C HIS A 77 2.74 21.73 13.72
N PRO A 78 3.21 21.14 14.85
CA PRO A 78 3.96 21.88 15.86
C PRO A 78 5.27 22.46 15.29
N PRO A 79 5.86 23.51 15.93
CA PRO A 79 7.08 24.18 15.46
C PRO A 79 8.36 23.37 15.78
N VAL A 80 8.37 22.11 15.36
CA VAL A 80 9.47 21.14 15.45
C VAL A 80 9.80 20.61 14.06
N ASN A 81 10.92 19.91 13.90
CA ASN A 81 11.22 19.23 12.64
C ASN A 81 10.10 18.23 12.31
N ARG A 82 9.71 18.08 11.04
CA ARG A 82 8.67 17.10 10.66
C ARG A 82 9.05 15.65 10.97
N ILE A 83 10.35 15.34 10.97
CA ILE A 83 10.90 14.02 11.31
C ILE A 83 11.92 14.21 12.44
N GLY A 84 11.92 13.31 13.43
CA GLY A 84 12.92 13.30 14.48
C GLY A 84 12.71 12.21 15.53
N LEU A 85 13.65 12.09 16.47
CA LEU A 85 13.52 11.14 17.58
C LEU A 85 12.52 11.65 18.63
N VAL A 86 11.71 10.75 19.19
CA VAL A 86 10.77 11.09 20.26
C VAL A 86 11.54 11.49 21.53
N PRO A 87 11.28 12.69 22.10
CA PRO A 87 11.99 13.15 23.30
C PRO A 87 11.87 12.18 24.48
N ALA A 88 13.02 11.80 25.05
CA ALA A 88 13.17 10.81 26.11
C ALA A 88 12.67 9.38 25.79
N ASN A 89 12.37 9.07 24.52
CA ASN A 89 12.03 7.73 24.06
C ASN A 89 12.66 7.47 22.67
N THR A 90 13.99 7.54 22.60
CA THR A 90 14.78 7.57 21.35
C THR A 90 14.77 6.28 20.51
N ASP A 91 14.13 5.24 21.04
CA ASP A 91 13.83 4.01 20.30
C ASP A 91 12.72 4.25 19.28
N TRP A 92 11.92 5.33 19.44
CA TRP A 92 10.90 5.76 18.49
C TRP A 92 11.34 7.00 17.72
N GLU A 93 11.09 6.97 16.40
CA GLU A 93 11.11 8.12 15.52
C GLU A 93 9.66 8.58 15.28
N TYR A 94 9.44 9.89 15.14
CA TYR A 94 8.17 10.46 14.73
C TYR A 94 8.29 11.09 13.34
N ARG A 95 7.21 11.03 12.58
CA ARG A 95 7.03 11.67 11.28
C ARG A 95 5.65 12.32 11.21
N PHE A 96 5.58 13.64 11.31
CA PHE A 96 4.38 14.40 11.01
C PHE A 96 4.11 14.42 9.50
N HIS A 97 2.86 14.17 9.14
CA HIS A 97 2.35 14.23 7.76
C HIS A 97 0.90 14.76 7.81
N GLY A 98 0.28 14.97 6.64
CA GLY A 98 -1.17 15.21 6.50
C GLY A 98 -1.82 15.94 7.67
N ARG A 99 -2.72 15.25 8.37
CA ARG A 99 -3.37 15.65 9.64
C ARG A 99 -2.92 14.77 10.80
N GLY A 100 -1.75 14.15 10.70
CA GLY A 100 -1.38 12.96 11.46
C GLY A 100 0.09 12.88 11.88
N CYS A 101 0.39 11.83 12.63
CA CYS A 101 1.73 11.50 13.06
C CYS A 101 1.94 9.98 13.01
N CYS A 102 3.00 9.57 12.33
CA CYS A 102 3.48 8.20 12.30
C CYS A 102 4.61 8.06 13.32
N LEU A 103 4.52 7.07 14.22
CA LEU A 103 5.61 6.66 15.09
C LEU A 103 6.19 5.33 14.61
N THR A 104 7.51 5.28 14.40
CA THR A 104 8.20 4.06 13.98
C THR A 104 9.28 3.68 15.00
N ASN A 105 9.21 2.46 15.50
CA ASN A 105 10.19 1.91 16.42
C ASN A 105 11.44 1.48 15.64
N ARG A 106 12.57 2.13 15.93
CA ARG A 106 13.85 1.97 15.24
C ARG A 106 14.55 0.64 15.53
N ILE A 107 14.08 -0.11 16.52
CA ILE A 107 14.59 -1.44 16.90
C ILE A 107 13.70 -2.53 16.31
N THR A 108 12.39 -2.51 16.61
CA THR A 108 11.46 -3.54 16.16
C THR A 108 11.04 -3.35 14.71
N GLY A 109 10.99 -2.13 14.20
CA GLY A 109 10.41 -1.77 12.90
C GLY A 109 8.91 -1.49 12.94
N GLU A 110 8.25 -1.72 14.10
CA GLU A 110 6.82 -1.46 14.30
C GLU A 110 6.48 0.00 13.97
N SER A 111 5.43 0.21 13.18
CA SER A 111 4.98 1.52 12.72
C SER A 111 3.51 1.74 13.03
N ILE A 112 3.19 2.77 13.82
CA ILE A 112 1.83 3.13 14.23
C ILE A 112 1.52 4.48 13.61
N ASP A 113 0.57 4.54 12.68
CA ASP A 113 0.19 5.77 11.97
C ASP A 113 -1.24 6.22 12.33
N VAL A 114 -1.40 7.51 12.65
CA VAL A 114 -2.64 8.10 13.16
C VAL A 114 -2.91 9.43 12.47
N ASP A 115 -4.05 9.53 11.78
CA ASP A 115 -4.64 10.81 11.33
C ASP A 115 -5.61 11.32 12.42
N PHE A 116 -5.48 12.58 12.83
CA PHE A 116 -6.39 13.21 13.80
C PHE A 116 -7.60 13.84 13.09
N TYR A 117 -8.80 13.60 13.63
CA TYR A 117 -10.06 14.18 13.14
C TYR A 117 -10.80 15.00 14.20
N ASP A 118 -10.35 14.90 15.45
CA ASP A 118 -10.78 15.63 16.65
C ASP A 118 -9.63 15.58 17.67
N GLU A 119 -9.89 15.84 18.97
CA GLU A 119 -8.88 15.77 20.02
C GLU A 119 -8.38 14.35 20.36
N THR A 120 -8.94 13.30 19.73
CA THR A 120 -8.72 11.89 20.06
C THR A 120 -7.86 11.16 19.03
N GLY A 121 -7.31 10.01 19.44
CA GLY A 121 -6.67 9.04 18.56
C GLY A 121 -7.58 7.88 18.18
N ASP A 122 -8.91 7.98 18.36
CA ASP A 122 -9.84 6.85 18.23
C ASP A 122 -10.18 6.49 16.77
N TRP A 123 -9.77 7.31 15.80
CA TRP A 123 -10.07 7.12 14.38
C TRP A 123 -9.04 6.22 13.69
N LEU A 124 -9.52 5.05 13.30
CA LEU A 124 -8.83 3.99 12.56
C LEU A 124 -9.00 4.19 11.05
N LYS A 125 -7.93 3.94 10.29
CA LYS A 125 -7.92 3.97 8.83
C LYS A 125 -7.40 2.62 8.33
N GLU A 126 -8.18 1.95 7.48
CA GLU A 126 -7.87 0.59 6.95
C GLU A 126 -6.42 0.49 6.47
N TYR A 127 -6.00 1.41 5.59
CA TYR A 127 -4.64 1.49 5.04
C TYR A 127 -3.52 1.67 6.09
N PHE A 128 -3.77 2.41 7.18
CA PHE A 128 -2.76 2.57 8.25
C PHE A 128 -2.69 1.33 9.14
N TYR A 129 -3.80 0.63 9.31
CA TYR A 129 -3.85 -0.63 10.03
C TYR A 129 -3.20 -1.77 9.22
N GLU A 130 -3.34 -1.78 7.90
CA GLU A 130 -2.57 -2.65 6.98
C GLU A 130 -1.06 -2.40 7.13
N GLY A 131 -0.60 -1.15 6.98
CA GLY A 131 0.81 -0.81 7.15
C GLY A 131 1.36 -1.09 8.56
N TYR A 132 0.51 -1.01 9.60
CA TYR A 132 0.85 -1.48 10.94
C TYR A 132 1.10 -2.99 10.95
N LEU A 133 0.18 -3.81 10.42
CA LEU A 133 0.36 -5.27 10.35
C LEU A 133 1.60 -5.67 9.55
N GLU A 134 1.89 -4.99 8.44
CA GLU A 134 3.10 -5.20 7.62
C GLU A 134 4.40 -4.92 8.41
N SER A 135 4.37 -3.96 9.33
CA SER A 135 5.55 -3.54 10.12
C SER A 135 5.97 -4.54 11.21
N LEU A 136 5.11 -5.50 11.56
CA LEU A 136 5.29 -6.37 12.73
C LEU A 136 6.25 -7.55 12.44
N LYS A 137 7.46 -7.47 12.98
CA LYS A 137 8.41 -8.61 12.98
C LYS A 137 8.09 -9.71 13.99
N ALA A 138 7.30 -9.38 15.02
CA ALA A 138 6.89 -10.29 16.09
C ALA A 138 5.48 -9.88 16.59
N PRO A 139 4.43 -10.13 15.78
CA PRO A 139 3.05 -9.79 16.15
C PRO A 139 2.58 -10.55 17.41
N GLU A 140 1.69 -9.92 18.19
CA GLU A 140 0.96 -10.60 19.27
C GLU A 140 -0.09 -11.57 18.69
N ILE A 141 -0.71 -12.40 19.53
CA ILE A 141 -1.64 -13.45 19.10
C ILE A 141 -2.82 -12.94 18.24
N TRP A 142 -3.22 -11.69 18.42
CA TRP A 142 -4.34 -11.07 17.71
C TRP A 142 -3.93 -10.73 16.28
N GLU A 143 -2.87 -9.92 16.13
CA GLU A 143 -2.29 -9.50 14.86
C GLU A 143 -1.79 -10.72 14.06
N GLN A 144 -1.08 -11.65 14.71
CA GLN A 144 -0.58 -12.88 14.09
C GLN A 144 -1.71 -13.67 13.44
N ARG A 145 -2.86 -13.79 14.14
CA ARG A 145 -3.99 -14.56 13.61
C ARG A 145 -4.77 -13.81 12.54
N VAL A 146 -4.79 -12.46 12.56
CA VAL A 146 -5.29 -11.65 11.45
C VAL A 146 -4.44 -11.86 10.20
N ILE A 147 -3.10 -11.78 10.31
CA ILE A 147 -2.16 -12.01 9.20
C ILE A 147 -2.34 -13.43 8.61
N GLU A 148 -2.50 -14.47 9.44
CA GLU A 148 -2.76 -15.83 8.96
C GLU A 148 -4.13 -16.04 8.29
N LEU A 149 -5.10 -15.17 8.59
CA LEU A 149 -6.46 -15.22 8.02
C LEU A 149 -6.60 -14.33 6.78
N HIS A 150 -5.72 -13.34 6.62
CA HIS A 150 -5.64 -12.37 5.53
C HIS A 150 -4.21 -12.31 4.96
N PRO A 151 -3.74 -13.35 4.23
CA PRO A 151 -2.38 -13.37 3.67
C PRO A 151 -2.05 -12.18 2.77
N SER A 152 -3.03 -11.68 2.00
CA SER A 152 -2.99 -10.36 1.38
C SER A 152 -3.67 -9.38 2.34
N LEU A 153 -2.90 -8.60 3.09
CA LEU A 153 -3.43 -7.79 4.20
C LEU A 153 -4.52 -6.79 3.78
N GLU A 154 -4.53 -6.35 2.52
CA GLU A 154 -5.62 -5.55 1.94
C GLU A 154 -7.03 -6.17 2.12
N THR A 155 -7.13 -7.50 2.26
CA THR A 155 -8.42 -8.18 2.44
C THR A 155 -9.00 -7.98 3.85
N VAL A 156 -8.26 -7.37 4.78
CA VAL A 156 -8.74 -6.92 6.10
C VAL A 156 -9.87 -5.89 5.95
N ALA A 157 -9.92 -5.12 4.87
CA ALA A 157 -11.05 -4.22 4.58
C ALA A 157 -12.42 -4.95 4.53
N LEU A 158 -12.46 -6.23 4.15
CA LEU A 158 -13.67 -7.06 4.22
C LEU A 158 -14.12 -7.31 5.68
N ALA A 159 -13.17 -7.44 6.61
CA ALA A 159 -13.45 -7.56 8.03
C ALA A 159 -13.96 -6.22 8.60
N PHE A 160 -13.35 -5.09 8.22
CA PHE A 160 -13.84 -3.75 8.59
C PHE A 160 -15.29 -3.52 8.15
N GLN A 161 -15.59 -3.73 6.86
CA GLN A 161 -16.96 -3.54 6.35
C GLN A 161 -17.97 -4.46 7.07
N ASN A 162 -17.61 -5.71 7.37
CA ASN A 162 -18.48 -6.61 8.13
C ASN A 162 -18.65 -6.20 9.60
N LEU A 163 -17.64 -5.59 10.23
CA LEU A 163 -17.75 -5.02 11.58
C LEU A 163 -18.63 -3.77 11.61
N ILE A 164 -18.59 -2.93 10.56
CA ILE A 164 -19.47 -1.77 10.38
C ILE A 164 -20.93 -2.22 10.23
N GLU A 165 -21.20 -3.21 9.38
CA GLU A 165 -22.54 -3.79 9.19
C GLU A 165 -23.15 -4.35 10.47
N ASN A 166 -22.30 -4.82 11.39
CA ASN A 166 -22.69 -5.36 12.69
C ASN A 166 -22.72 -4.31 13.82
N GLY A 167 -22.44 -3.03 13.52
CA GLY A 167 -22.41 -1.94 14.50
C GLY A 167 -21.30 -2.07 15.54
N LEU A 168 -20.20 -2.76 15.20
CA LEU A 168 -19.00 -2.88 16.02
C LEU A 168 -17.96 -1.81 15.67
N LEU A 169 -18.06 -1.22 14.47
CA LEU A 169 -17.34 -0.02 14.04
C LEU A 169 -18.33 1.06 13.59
N GLU A 170 -18.04 2.31 13.90
CA GLU A 170 -18.77 3.51 13.45
C GLU A 170 -17.98 4.23 12.35
N LYS A 171 -18.62 4.60 11.24
CA LYS A 171 -18.01 5.42 10.17
C LYS A 171 -18.04 6.91 10.54
N HIS A 172 -16.96 7.63 10.22
CA HIS A 172 -16.93 9.09 10.27
C HIS A 172 -17.92 9.68 9.22
N PRO A 173 -18.65 10.77 9.52
CA PRO A 173 -19.64 11.32 8.57
C PRO A 173 -19.02 11.89 7.29
N GLU A 174 -17.79 12.40 7.36
CA GLU A 174 -17.13 13.15 6.28
C GLU A 174 -15.81 12.49 5.79
N SER A 175 -15.49 11.28 6.24
CA SER A 175 -14.20 10.61 5.97
C SER A 175 -14.37 9.09 5.90
N SER A 176 -13.40 8.39 5.30
CA SER A 176 -13.38 6.92 5.24
C SER A 176 -12.96 6.24 6.54
N VAL A 177 -12.52 7.00 7.55
CA VAL A 177 -12.09 6.46 8.84
C VAL A 177 -13.26 5.96 9.69
N VAL A 178 -12.93 5.04 10.59
CA VAL A 178 -13.88 4.38 11.50
C VAL A 178 -13.38 4.44 12.93
N ARG A 179 -14.24 4.16 13.91
CA ARG A 179 -13.84 3.96 15.31
C ARG A 179 -14.62 2.80 15.93
N LEU A 180 -14.22 2.34 17.11
CA LEU A 180 -14.96 1.31 17.86
C LEU A 180 -16.36 1.84 18.24
N GLY A 181 -17.41 1.09 17.89
CA GLY A 181 -18.82 1.45 18.20
C GLY A 181 -19.26 1.13 19.63
N PHE A 182 -18.31 0.99 20.55
CA PHE A 182 -18.53 0.61 21.94
C PHE A 182 -17.35 1.03 22.82
N ASP A 183 -17.61 1.21 24.11
CA ASP A 183 -16.57 1.38 25.13
C ASP A 183 -15.76 0.07 25.25
N SER A 184 -14.49 0.14 24.87
CA SER A 184 -13.60 -1.00 24.69
C SER A 184 -12.85 -1.43 25.95
N ASP A 185 -12.96 -0.67 27.04
CA ASP A 185 -12.22 -0.86 28.29
C ASP A 185 -12.36 -2.27 28.91
N GLU A 186 -13.60 -2.78 28.95
CA GLU A 186 -13.87 -4.13 29.48
C GLU A 186 -13.38 -5.22 28.52
N PHE A 187 -13.45 -4.96 27.21
CA PHE A 187 -12.99 -5.87 26.18
C PHE A 187 -11.46 -6.01 26.22
N LEU A 188 -10.73 -4.90 26.27
CA LEU A 188 -9.27 -4.86 26.39
C LEU A 188 -8.77 -5.66 27.61
N ARG A 189 -9.37 -5.42 28.80
CA ARG A 189 -9.07 -6.18 30.03
C ARG A 189 -9.36 -7.69 29.94
N LEU A 190 -10.21 -8.12 28.99
CA LEU A 190 -10.40 -9.54 28.70
C LEU A 190 -9.33 -10.07 27.75
N LEU A 191 -8.93 -9.30 26.72
CA LEU A 191 -7.88 -9.67 25.77
C LEU A 191 -6.52 -9.86 26.46
N GLU A 192 -6.13 -8.93 27.34
CA GLU A 192 -4.87 -9.02 28.11
C GLU A 192 -4.72 -10.35 28.86
N ARG A 193 -5.83 -10.99 29.25
CA ARG A 193 -5.84 -12.28 29.96
C ARG A 193 -5.59 -13.50 29.06
N PHE A 194 -5.54 -13.32 27.74
CA PHE A 194 -5.22 -14.38 26.78
C PHE A 194 -3.77 -14.30 26.26
N GLU A 195 -3.02 -13.23 26.53
CA GLU A 195 -1.68 -13.03 25.94
C GLU A 195 -0.65 -14.05 26.45
N GLU A 196 -0.79 -14.52 27.70
CA GLU A 196 0.01 -15.61 28.28
C GLU A 196 -0.78 -16.95 28.33
N ALA A 197 -1.76 -17.14 27.45
CA ALA A 197 -2.62 -18.32 27.46
C ALA A 197 -1.89 -19.62 27.10
N SER A 198 -2.28 -20.70 27.78
CA SER A 198 -1.93 -22.06 27.35
C SER A 198 -2.62 -22.44 26.03
N ASP A 199 -2.05 -23.39 25.29
CA ASP A 199 -2.61 -23.91 24.02
C ASP A 199 -4.09 -24.35 24.14
N SER A 200 -4.47 -24.92 25.27
CA SER A 200 -5.87 -25.31 25.55
C SER A 200 -6.82 -24.11 25.57
N LEU A 201 -6.36 -22.97 26.09
CA LEU A 201 -7.12 -21.72 26.12
C LEU A 201 -7.12 -21.03 24.75
N HIS A 202 -6.02 -21.09 23.98
CA HIS A 202 -6.01 -20.68 22.57
C HIS A 202 -7.01 -21.49 21.72
N GLN A 203 -7.10 -22.81 21.94
CA GLN A 203 -8.11 -23.65 21.27
C GLN A 203 -9.54 -23.25 21.67
N LYS A 204 -9.83 -23.02 22.96
CA LYS A 204 -11.14 -22.49 23.37
C LYS A 204 -11.44 -21.12 22.73
N LEU A 205 -10.45 -20.23 22.61
CA LEU A 205 -10.60 -18.93 21.95
C LEU A 205 -10.92 -19.07 20.45
N ALA A 206 -10.22 -19.95 19.73
CA ALA A 206 -10.56 -20.27 18.34
C ALA A 206 -12.00 -20.81 18.21
N ALA A 207 -12.43 -21.68 19.13
CA ALA A 207 -13.81 -22.19 19.16
C ALA A 207 -14.83 -21.07 19.45
N ALA A 208 -14.53 -20.15 20.37
CA ALA A 208 -15.38 -19.01 20.70
C ALA A 208 -15.64 -18.10 19.48
N PHE A 209 -14.67 -17.96 18.58
CA PHE A 209 -14.79 -17.17 17.36
C PHE A 209 -15.26 -17.97 16.13
N GLY A 210 -15.45 -19.29 16.26
CA GLY A 210 -15.79 -20.15 15.12
C GLY A 210 -14.64 -20.37 14.13
N ASP A 211 -13.39 -20.16 14.57
CA ASP A 211 -12.17 -20.44 13.82
C ASP A 211 -11.81 -21.94 13.87
N TRP A 212 -12.67 -22.73 13.24
CA TRP A 212 -12.55 -24.19 13.19
C TRP A 212 -11.28 -24.66 12.48
N GLY A 213 -10.68 -23.83 11.62
CA GLY A 213 -9.42 -24.15 10.92
C GLY A 213 -8.24 -24.29 11.88
N THR A 214 -8.16 -23.41 12.87
CA THR A 214 -7.15 -23.48 13.94
C THR A 214 -7.30 -24.74 14.78
N LEU A 215 -8.54 -25.17 15.11
CA LEU A 215 -8.77 -26.40 15.86
C LEU A 215 -8.33 -27.66 15.10
N ILE A 216 -8.58 -27.71 13.78
CA ILE A 216 -8.16 -28.85 12.94
C ILE A 216 -6.63 -28.94 12.85
N LYS A 217 -5.93 -27.81 12.72
CA LYS A 217 -4.46 -27.77 12.78
C LYS A 217 -3.94 -28.22 14.15
N GLY A 218 -4.61 -27.83 15.24
CA GLY A 218 -4.28 -28.22 16.62
C GLY A 218 -4.69 -29.64 17.04
N GLU A 219 -4.76 -30.57 16.08
CA GLU A 219 -5.08 -32.00 16.28
C GLU A 219 -6.44 -32.32 16.94
N VAL A 220 -7.41 -31.39 16.93
CA VAL A 220 -8.79 -31.68 17.37
C VAL A 220 -9.50 -32.49 16.28
N SER A 221 -9.21 -33.79 16.25
CA SER A 221 -9.75 -34.77 15.30
C SER A 221 -11.22 -35.13 15.60
N ARG A 222 -12.09 -34.12 15.55
CA ARG A 222 -13.54 -34.28 15.67
C ARG A 222 -14.23 -34.06 14.33
N ARG A 223 -15.19 -34.93 14.02
CA ARG A 223 -15.96 -34.87 12.77
C ARG A 223 -16.83 -33.60 12.67
N ASP A 224 -17.44 -33.19 13.77
CA ASP A 224 -18.31 -32.00 13.84
C ASP A 224 -17.53 -30.69 13.61
N VAL A 225 -16.31 -30.57 14.17
CA VAL A 225 -15.38 -29.46 13.89
C VAL A 225 -14.99 -29.44 12.41
N SER A 226 -14.67 -30.59 11.80
CA SER A 226 -14.36 -30.70 10.37
C SER A 226 -15.54 -30.30 9.47
N GLU A 227 -16.76 -30.74 9.79
CA GLU A 227 -17.98 -30.35 9.08
C GLU A 227 -18.29 -28.85 9.25
N ALA A 228 -18.05 -28.28 10.45
CA ALA A 228 -18.19 -26.86 10.72
C ALA A 228 -17.17 -26.01 9.94
N PHE A 229 -15.90 -26.43 9.87
CA PHE A 229 -14.87 -25.76 9.06
C PHE A 229 -15.23 -25.74 7.57
N ALA A 230 -15.61 -26.90 7.02
CA ALA A 230 -16.03 -27.01 5.62
C ALA A 230 -17.21 -26.07 5.31
N ARG A 231 -18.21 -26.01 6.20
CA ARG A 231 -19.35 -25.08 6.10
C ARG A 231 -18.93 -23.62 6.19
N THR A 232 -18.04 -23.25 7.12
CA THR A 232 -17.54 -21.87 7.25
C THR A 232 -16.76 -21.44 5.98
N ARG A 233 -15.91 -22.31 5.43
CA ARG A 233 -15.18 -22.04 4.17
C ARG A 233 -16.14 -21.86 2.99
N LEU A 234 -17.11 -22.77 2.82
CA LEU A 234 -18.11 -22.69 1.76
C LEU A 234 -18.98 -21.42 1.86
N ASN A 235 -19.41 -21.07 3.08
CA ASN A 235 -20.20 -19.85 3.30
C ASN A 235 -19.39 -18.58 2.97
N ARG A 236 -18.10 -18.52 3.36
CA ARG A 236 -17.23 -17.38 3.01
C ARG A 236 -17.01 -17.32 1.49
N GLU A 237 -16.73 -18.45 0.84
CA GLU A 237 -16.57 -18.51 -0.62
C GLU A 237 -17.82 -17.97 -1.34
N GLN A 238 -19.02 -18.42 -0.96
CA GLN A 238 -20.27 -17.95 -1.54
C GLN A 238 -20.52 -16.45 -1.30
N ALA A 239 -20.13 -15.92 -0.14
CA ALA A 239 -20.25 -14.50 0.17
C ALA A 239 -19.29 -13.65 -0.68
N LEU A 240 -18.02 -14.05 -0.81
CA LEU A 240 -17.03 -13.36 -1.65
C LEU A 240 -17.43 -13.35 -3.12
N ILE A 241 -17.93 -14.47 -3.64
CA ILE A 241 -18.49 -14.57 -5.00
C ILE A 241 -19.63 -13.56 -5.18
N GLN A 242 -20.58 -13.49 -4.24
CA GLN A 242 -21.70 -12.55 -4.32
C GLN A 242 -21.26 -11.08 -4.20
N GLN A 243 -20.23 -10.77 -3.42
CA GLN A 243 -19.64 -9.44 -3.34
C GLN A 243 -19.03 -9.05 -4.70
N PHE A 244 -18.20 -9.93 -5.27
CA PHE A 244 -17.62 -9.75 -6.61
C PHE A 244 -18.70 -9.53 -7.68
N GLU A 245 -19.72 -10.40 -7.74
CA GLU A 245 -20.82 -10.33 -8.71
C GLU A 245 -21.71 -9.06 -8.55
N ARG A 246 -21.71 -8.41 -7.38
CA ARG A 246 -22.49 -7.19 -7.09
C ARG A 246 -21.73 -5.88 -7.32
N ASN A 247 -20.48 -5.95 -7.77
CA ASN A 247 -19.55 -4.82 -7.80
C ASN A 247 -19.24 -4.23 -6.41
N ASP A 248 -19.41 -5.01 -5.34
CA ASP A 248 -19.15 -4.59 -3.96
C ASP A 248 -17.81 -5.15 -3.50
N GLN A 249 -16.87 -4.27 -3.14
CA GLN A 249 -15.52 -4.63 -2.68
C GLN A 249 -14.78 -5.66 -3.56
N GLN A 250 -15.01 -5.63 -4.89
CA GLN A 250 -14.59 -6.70 -5.82
C GLN A 250 -13.09 -7.05 -5.75
N ARG A 251 -12.23 -6.04 -5.61
CA ARG A 251 -10.76 -6.24 -5.55
C ARG A 251 -10.37 -7.18 -4.41
N TYR A 252 -10.93 -6.92 -3.22
CA TYR A 252 -10.68 -7.69 -2.03
C TYR A 252 -11.38 -9.05 -2.11
N ALA A 253 -12.59 -9.10 -2.66
CA ALA A 253 -13.31 -10.35 -2.88
C ALA A 253 -12.53 -11.32 -3.79
N LEU A 254 -11.95 -10.80 -4.89
CA LEU A 254 -11.09 -11.56 -5.79
C LEU A 254 -9.82 -12.05 -5.08
N ARG A 255 -9.10 -11.18 -4.35
CA ARG A 255 -7.92 -11.59 -3.57
C ARG A 255 -8.27 -12.69 -2.58
N SER A 256 -9.32 -12.51 -1.78
CA SER A 256 -9.71 -13.51 -0.78
C SER A 256 -10.18 -14.84 -1.38
N LEU A 257 -10.63 -14.87 -2.64
CA LEU A 257 -10.90 -16.11 -3.37
C LEU A 257 -9.61 -16.84 -3.80
N PHE A 258 -8.53 -16.11 -4.05
CA PHE A 258 -7.20 -16.69 -4.27
C PHE A 258 -6.55 -17.17 -2.97
N GLU A 259 -6.56 -16.35 -1.90
CA GLU A 259 -6.07 -16.71 -0.56
C GLU A 259 -6.69 -18.03 -0.06
N MET A 260 -8.01 -18.21 -0.23
CA MET A 260 -8.71 -19.41 0.21
C MET A 260 -8.65 -20.58 -0.78
N GLU A 261 -7.85 -20.49 -1.84
CA GLU A 261 -7.77 -21.46 -2.93
C GLU A 261 -9.16 -21.87 -3.48
N SER A 262 -10.08 -20.91 -3.71
CA SER A 262 -11.40 -21.23 -4.27
C SER A 262 -11.27 -22.01 -5.59
N PRO A 263 -12.07 -23.07 -5.82
CA PRO A 263 -12.16 -23.73 -7.11
C PRO A 263 -12.61 -22.83 -8.26
N ARG A 264 -13.31 -21.72 -7.97
CA ARG A 264 -13.79 -20.74 -8.98
C ARG A 264 -12.83 -19.58 -9.22
N ARG A 265 -11.69 -19.49 -8.50
CA ARG A 265 -10.79 -18.34 -8.57
C ARG A 265 -10.33 -17.97 -9.99
N TYR A 266 -10.00 -18.95 -10.84
CA TYR A 266 -9.59 -18.72 -12.23
C TYR A 266 -10.75 -18.42 -13.20
N GLU A 267 -11.99 -18.78 -12.85
CA GLU A 267 -13.18 -18.34 -13.58
C GLU A 267 -13.40 -16.83 -13.33
N ILE A 268 -13.30 -16.44 -12.06
CA ILE A 268 -13.54 -15.07 -11.57
C ILE A 268 -12.39 -14.13 -11.97
N LEU A 269 -11.14 -14.61 -12.03
CA LEU A 269 -10.01 -13.85 -12.57
C LEU A 269 -10.21 -13.47 -14.06
N ARG A 270 -10.73 -14.38 -14.89
CA ARG A 270 -11.10 -14.07 -16.29
C ARG A 270 -12.24 -13.06 -16.39
N GLN A 271 -13.21 -13.14 -15.46
CA GLN A 271 -14.27 -12.14 -15.37
C GLN A 271 -13.69 -10.77 -15.00
N ALA A 272 -12.75 -10.70 -14.04
CA ALA A 272 -12.07 -9.47 -13.65
C ALA A 272 -11.36 -8.80 -14.85
N PHE A 273 -10.58 -9.54 -15.63
CA PHE A 273 -9.95 -9.00 -16.85
C PHE A 273 -10.96 -8.57 -17.93
N SER A 274 -12.19 -9.09 -17.90
CA SER A 274 -13.26 -8.66 -18.82
C SER A 274 -13.93 -7.34 -18.41
N LEU A 275 -13.71 -6.85 -17.18
CA LEU A 275 -14.25 -5.58 -16.69
C LEU A 275 -13.57 -4.37 -17.37
N PRO A 276 -14.13 -3.16 -17.20
CA PRO A 276 -13.41 -1.92 -17.49
C PRO A 276 -12.18 -1.75 -16.60
N PRO A 277 -11.14 -1.02 -17.05
CA PRO A 277 -9.98 -0.65 -16.24
C PRO A 277 -10.41 -0.04 -14.90
N SER A 278 -9.94 -0.62 -13.80
CA SER A 278 -10.40 -0.32 -12.44
C SER A 278 -9.44 -0.90 -11.39
N GLY A 279 -9.65 -0.56 -10.11
CA GLY A 279 -8.89 -1.17 -9.01
C GLY A 279 -9.00 -2.69 -8.95
N THR A 280 -10.11 -3.28 -9.43
CA THR A 280 -10.31 -4.74 -9.58
C THR A 280 -9.44 -5.35 -10.69
N VAL A 281 -8.94 -4.53 -11.63
CA VAL A 281 -8.08 -4.95 -12.75
C VAL A 281 -6.60 -4.76 -12.43
N SER A 282 -6.23 -3.72 -11.66
CA SER A 282 -4.90 -3.66 -11.01
C SER A 282 -4.76 -4.83 -10.03
N ALA A 283 -5.71 -4.93 -9.09
CA ALA A 283 -5.89 -6.08 -8.23
C ALA A 283 -6.46 -7.29 -9.00
N ALA A 284 -5.79 -7.68 -10.07
CA ALA A 284 -5.97 -8.91 -10.84
C ALA A 284 -4.68 -9.18 -11.64
N LEU A 285 -4.05 -8.11 -12.13
CA LEU A 285 -2.69 -8.11 -12.64
C LEU A 285 -1.68 -8.55 -11.57
N ASP A 286 -1.73 -8.04 -10.34
CA ASP A 286 -0.75 -8.48 -9.31
C ASP A 286 -0.87 -9.98 -8.99
N ILE A 287 -2.08 -10.57 -8.99
CA ILE A 287 -2.28 -12.04 -8.90
C ILE A 287 -1.51 -12.77 -10.02
N LEU A 288 -1.52 -12.25 -11.25
CA LEU A 288 -0.80 -12.88 -12.35
C LEU A 288 0.72 -12.75 -12.21
N PHE A 289 1.22 -11.64 -11.70
CA PHE A 289 2.65 -11.49 -11.37
C PHE A 289 3.06 -12.44 -10.24
N GLU A 290 2.27 -12.56 -9.18
CA GLU A 290 2.46 -13.54 -8.10
C GLU A 290 2.45 -14.98 -8.62
N MET A 291 1.53 -15.29 -9.54
CA MET A 291 1.43 -16.61 -10.19
C MET A 291 2.59 -16.89 -11.16
N ASN A 292 3.16 -15.87 -11.78
CA ASN A 292 4.23 -15.96 -12.78
C ASN A 292 3.91 -16.95 -13.93
N ASP A 293 2.62 -17.02 -14.30
CA ASP A 293 2.05 -17.98 -15.26
C ASP A 293 1.72 -17.28 -16.58
N GLY A 294 2.55 -17.48 -17.60
CA GLY A 294 2.39 -16.87 -18.93
C GLY A 294 1.20 -17.38 -19.75
N SER A 295 0.36 -18.30 -19.26
CA SER A 295 -0.81 -18.81 -20.00
C SER A 295 -1.94 -17.78 -20.18
N TRP A 296 -1.82 -16.60 -19.58
CA TRP A 296 -2.81 -15.51 -19.59
C TRP A 296 -2.49 -14.37 -20.58
N CYS A 297 -1.48 -14.54 -21.44
CA CYS A 297 -1.11 -13.51 -22.42
C CYS A 297 -2.28 -13.07 -23.32
N ASP A 298 -3.20 -13.97 -23.69
CA ASP A 298 -4.35 -13.62 -24.53
C ASP A 298 -5.35 -12.71 -23.79
N GLU A 299 -5.66 -13.00 -22.52
CA GLU A 299 -6.44 -12.12 -21.66
C GLU A 299 -5.79 -10.74 -21.47
N ILE A 300 -4.46 -10.69 -21.30
CA ILE A 300 -3.73 -9.42 -21.12
C ILE A 300 -3.58 -8.62 -22.43
N TRP A 301 -3.42 -9.28 -23.59
CA TRP A 301 -3.52 -8.60 -24.89
C TRP A 301 -4.89 -7.95 -25.10
N ASN A 302 -5.97 -8.62 -24.72
CA ASN A 302 -7.33 -8.09 -24.79
C ASN A 302 -7.61 -6.97 -23.75
N LEU A 303 -6.89 -6.95 -22.62
CA LEU A 303 -6.91 -5.82 -21.69
C LEU A 303 -6.14 -4.62 -22.25
N LEU A 304 -4.90 -4.82 -22.70
CA LEU A 304 -4.06 -3.78 -23.31
C LEU A 304 -4.73 -3.15 -24.54
N GLY A 305 -5.44 -3.93 -25.36
CA GLY A 305 -6.20 -3.43 -26.50
C GLY A 305 -7.41 -2.54 -26.14
N ARG A 306 -7.74 -2.41 -24.84
CA ARG A 306 -8.82 -1.56 -24.31
C ARG A 306 -8.31 -0.48 -23.35
N THR A 307 -7.00 -0.40 -23.10
CA THR A 307 -6.41 0.69 -22.32
C THR A 307 -5.77 1.73 -23.23
N ASP A 308 -5.83 2.98 -22.79
CA ASP A 308 -5.16 4.11 -23.45
C ASP A 308 -4.43 4.94 -22.39
N PRO A 309 -3.07 5.02 -22.43
CA PRO A 309 -2.32 5.84 -21.48
C PRO A 309 -2.52 7.35 -21.71
N ASP A 310 -2.96 7.77 -22.91
CA ASP A 310 -3.07 9.18 -23.30
C ASP A 310 -4.52 9.63 -23.59
N GLY A 311 -5.50 8.74 -23.42
CA GLY A 311 -6.92 9.00 -23.68
C GLY A 311 -7.59 9.99 -22.72
N ASP A 312 -8.84 10.37 -22.99
CA ASP A 312 -9.61 11.37 -22.21
C ASP A 312 -9.74 11.04 -20.71
N LEU A 313 -9.79 9.74 -20.39
CA LEU A 313 -9.69 9.19 -19.04
C LEU A 313 -8.49 8.23 -19.03
N PRO A 314 -7.25 8.73 -18.91
CA PRO A 314 -6.06 7.93 -19.19
C PRO A 314 -5.94 6.78 -18.18
N GLN A 315 -5.50 5.60 -18.62
CA GLN A 315 -5.28 4.42 -17.75
C GLN A 315 -3.80 3.97 -17.72
N PRO A 316 -2.87 4.88 -17.39
CA PRO A 316 -1.42 4.70 -17.52
C PRO A 316 -0.90 3.43 -16.85
N HIS A 317 -1.13 3.30 -15.54
CA HIS A 317 -0.63 2.19 -14.74
C HIS A 317 -1.08 0.81 -15.26
N ILE A 318 -2.38 0.62 -15.57
CA ILE A 318 -2.88 -0.66 -16.08
C ILE A 318 -2.28 -0.97 -17.47
N TRP A 319 -2.10 0.04 -18.33
CA TRP A 319 -1.41 -0.12 -19.61
C TRP A 319 0.06 -0.54 -19.43
N HIS A 320 0.80 0.11 -18.52
CA HIS A 320 2.20 -0.22 -18.24
C HIS A 320 2.35 -1.64 -17.69
N THR A 321 1.58 -1.99 -16.65
CA THR A 321 1.60 -3.32 -16.02
C THR A 321 1.22 -4.44 -17.00
N CYS A 322 0.33 -4.18 -17.96
CA CYS A 322 0.07 -5.12 -19.07
C CYS A 322 1.29 -5.30 -19.98
N LEU A 323 1.99 -4.22 -20.33
CA LEU A 323 3.19 -4.29 -21.16
C LEU A 323 4.35 -5.00 -20.47
N GLU A 324 4.58 -4.73 -19.18
CA GLU A 324 5.59 -5.41 -18.38
C GLU A 324 5.34 -6.93 -18.36
N TYR A 325 4.11 -7.34 -18.02
CA TYR A 325 3.70 -8.76 -18.02
C TYR A 325 3.90 -9.41 -19.41
N LEU A 326 3.44 -8.75 -20.48
CA LEU A 326 3.60 -9.26 -21.84
C LEU A 326 5.06 -9.30 -22.29
N THR A 327 5.92 -8.41 -21.79
CA THR A 327 7.36 -8.42 -22.08
C THR A 327 8.06 -9.64 -21.48
N LEU A 328 7.60 -10.09 -20.29
CA LEU A 328 8.13 -11.26 -19.60
C LEU A 328 7.62 -12.58 -20.18
N HIS A 329 6.36 -12.62 -20.64
CA HIS A 329 5.66 -13.87 -20.97
C HIS A 329 5.29 -14.07 -22.44
N SER A 330 5.11 -13.00 -23.23
CA SER A 330 4.66 -13.11 -24.62
C SER A 330 5.80 -13.42 -25.58
N SER A 331 5.51 -14.24 -26.61
CA SER A 331 6.39 -14.41 -27.76
C SER A 331 6.30 -13.25 -28.77
N ASP A 332 5.23 -12.44 -28.73
CA ASP A 332 5.05 -11.30 -29.64
C ASP A 332 5.76 -10.04 -29.12
N ARG A 333 7.09 -10.07 -29.19
CA ARG A 333 7.94 -8.93 -28.83
C ARG A 333 7.70 -7.69 -29.69
N GLU A 334 7.31 -7.87 -30.96
CA GLU A 334 7.07 -6.75 -31.87
C GLU A 334 5.75 -6.04 -31.55
N GLY A 335 4.69 -6.80 -31.23
CA GLY A 335 3.45 -6.24 -30.69
C GLY A 335 3.69 -5.45 -29.41
N VAL A 336 4.57 -5.93 -28.51
CA VAL A 336 4.94 -5.21 -27.29
C VAL A 336 5.68 -3.91 -27.62
N ARG A 337 6.74 -3.97 -28.46
CA ARG A 337 7.51 -2.80 -28.91
C ARG A 337 6.60 -1.74 -29.54
N LEU A 338 5.69 -2.13 -30.43
CA LEU A 338 4.76 -1.23 -31.10
C LEU A 338 3.74 -0.58 -30.15
N ASN A 339 3.34 -1.26 -29.06
CA ASN A 339 2.49 -0.65 -28.05
C ASN A 339 3.27 0.30 -27.13
N LEU A 340 4.47 -0.09 -26.70
CA LEU A 340 5.37 0.74 -25.88
C LEU A 340 5.63 2.11 -26.52
N LEU A 341 5.77 2.16 -27.85
CA LEU A 341 5.99 3.38 -28.61
C LEU A 341 4.77 4.32 -28.73
N LYS A 342 3.56 3.87 -28.34
CA LYS A 342 2.34 4.68 -28.42
C LYS A 342 2.28 5.81 -27.40
N THR A 343 2.88 5.63 -26.22
CA THR A 343 2.79 6.67 -25.18
C THR A 343 3.49 7.97 -25.61
N SER A 344 2.82 9.07 -25.29
CA SER A 344 3.20 10.44 -25.59
C SER A 344 2.95 11.41 -24.43
N ARG A 345 2.22 11.01 -23.39
CA ARG A 345 1.89 11.89 -22.24
C ARG A 345 2.09 11.26 -20.86
N HIS A 346 1.64 10.03 -20.62
CA HIS A 346 1.73 9.37 -19.29
C HIS A 346 2.57 8.07 -19.33
N GLU A 347 3.29 7.75 -18.24
CA GLU A 347 4.19 6.57 -18.14
C GLU A 347 5.33 6.54 -19.17
N ILE A 348 5.75 7.68 -19.71
CA ILE A 348 6.86 7.74 -20.67
C ILE A 348 8.18 7.42 -19.97
N GLY A 349 8.34 7.87 -18.71
CA GLY A 349 9.50 7.53 -17.88
C GLY A 349 9.60 6.03 -17.63
N GLU A 350 8.49 5.42 -17.20
CA GLU A 350 8.37 3.97 -17.00
C GLU A 350 8.59 3.16 -18.28
N ALA A 351 7.96 3.59 -19.39
CA ALA A 351 8.16 2.98 -20.70
C ALA A 351 9.63 3.07 -21.18
N ALA A 352 10.37 4.14 -20.84
CA ALA A 352 11.78 4.28 -21.16
C ALA A 352 12.66 3.30 -20.35
N ILE A 353 12.31 3.04 -19.08
CA ILE A 353 12.99 2.05 -18.23
C ILE A 353 12.72 0.63 -18.75
N LEU A 354 11.47 0.30 -19.09
CA LEU A 354 11.11 -0.99 -19.68
C LEU A 354 11.78 -1.20 -21.07
N ALA A 355 11.90 -0.13 -21.86
CA ALA A 355 12.66 -0.14 -23.12
C ALA A 355 14.16 -0.41 -22.88
N LEU A 356 14.80 0.23 -21.90
CA LEU A 356 16.22 0.00 -21.60
C LEU A 356 16.50 -1.49 -21.32
N GLN A 357 15.58 -2.17 -20.64
CA GLN A 357 15.69 -3.57 -20.28
C GLN A 357 15.50 -4.53 -21.46
N HIS A 358 14.54 -4.25 -22.36
CA HIS A 358 14.03 -5.23 -23.32
C HIS A 358 14.05 -4.78 -24.80
N PHE A 359 14.11 -3.48 -25.07
CA PHE A 359 14.12 -2.86 -26.39
C PHE A 359 15.13 -1.69 -26.46
N PRO A 360 16.45 -1.94 -26.31
CA PRO A 360 17.47 -0.88 -26.23
C PRO A 360 17.41 0.12 -27.39
N GLU A 361 16.98 -0.32 -28.57
CA GLU A 361 16.78 0.48 -29.78
C GLU A 361 15.76 1.62 -29.63
N GLU A 362 14.75 1.50 -28.78
CA GLU A 362 13.73 2.54 -28.56
C GLU A 362 14.06 3.47 -27.38
N THR A 363 15.07 3.12 -26.61
CA THR A 363 15.32 3.65 -25.26
C THR A 363 15.63 5.14 -25.25
N LEU A 364 16.56 5.61 -26.08
CA LEU A 364 16.90 7.04 -26.13
C LEU A 364 15.73 7.90 -26.61
N GLY A 365 14.92 7.39 -27.55
CA GLY A 365 13.72 8.09 -28.01
C GLY A 365 12.69 8.29 -26.91
N LEU A 366 12.50 7.29 -26.05
CA LEU A 366 11.58 7.35 -24.91
C LEU A 366 12.13 8.21 -23.76
N PHE A 367 13.41 8.08 -23.39
CA PHE A 367 14.03 8.98 -22.40
C PHE A 367 13.97 10.44 -22.83
N ARG A 368 14.30 10.76 -24.09
CA ARG A 368 14.19 12.12 -24.64
C ARG A 368 12.75 12.64 -24.51
N LYS A 369 11.73 11.86 -24.92
CA LYS A 369 10.31 12.23 -24.74
C LYS A 369 9.94 12.47 -23.26
N ALA A 370 10.40 11.62 -22.35
CA ALA A 370 10.08 11.70 -20.93
C ALA A 370 10.69 12.96 -20.27
N LEU A 371 11.97 13.24 -20.54
CA LEU A 371 12.67 14.43 -20.04
C LEU A 371 12.06 15.75 -20.53
N TYR A 372 11.53 15.80 -21.75
CA TYR A 372 10.81 16.97 -22.27
C TYR A 372 9.30 16.95 -21.99
N SER A 373 8.81 16.05 -21.11
CA SER A 373 7.39 15.95 -20.78
C SER A 373 6.88 17.14 -19.95
N LYS A 374 5.64 17.54 -20.21
CA LYS A 374 4.90 18.52 -19.39
C LYS A 374 4.33 17.93 -18.10
N VAL A 375 4.45 16.62 -17.90
CA VAL A 375 4.08 15.96 -16.65
C VAL A 375 5.37 15.78 -15.85
N PRO A 376 5.55 16.46 -14.70
CA PRO A 376 6.81 16.42 -13.94
C PRO A 376 7.24 15.01 -13.55
N ASP A 377 6.28 14.14 -13.23
CA ASP A 377 6.48 12.74 -12.86
C ASP A 377 7.34 11.95 -13.87
N ASN A 378 7.04 12.09 -15.19
CA ASN A 378 7.87 11.50 -16.25
C ASN A 378 9.31 12.01 -16.22
N ARG A 379 9.52 13.30 -15.90
CA ARG A 379 10.85 13.91 -15.82
C ARG A 379 11.60 13.42 -14.58
N ILE A 380 10.90 13.27 -13.44
CA ILE A 380 11.46 12.73 -12.19
C ILE A 380 11.94 11.31 -12.42
N ILE A 381 11.08 10.41 -12.89
CA ILE A 381 11.39 8.99 -13.17
C ILE A 381 12.56 8.89 -14.16
N ALA A 382 12.49 9.60 -15.29
CA ALA A 382 13.52 9.57 -16.32
C ALA A 382 14.87 10.11 -15.81
N ALA A 383 14.89 11.25 -15.12
CA ALA A 383 16.13 11.85 -14.64
C ALA A 383 16.79 11.02 -13.53
N SER A 384 15.99 10.47 -12.61
CA SER A 384 16.43 9.55 -11.57
C SER A 384 17.05 8.27 -12.13
N ALA A 385 16.41 7.64 -13.12
CA ALA A 385 16.96 6.47 -13.81
C ALA A 385 18.30 6.78 -14.50
N LEU A 386 18.39 7.92 -15.20
CA LEU A 386 19.62 8.34 -15.90
C LEU A 386 20.77 8.67 -14.93
N ALA A 387 20.46 9.17 -13.72
CA ALA A 387 21.44 9.37 -12.65
C ALA A 387 21.94 8.04 -12.07
N LEU A 388 21.06 7.06 -11.82
CA LEU A 388 21.44 5.72 -11.36
C LEU A 388 22.33 4.96 -12.37
N ILE A 389 22.16 5.21 -13.67
CA ILE A 389 22.93 4.60 -14.75
C ILE A 389 24.39 5.12 -14.80
N ASP A 390 24.62 6.42 -14.49
CA ASP A 390 25.94 7.09 -14.44
C ASP A 390 26.85 6.83 -15.66
N GLN A 391 26.28 6.71 -16.87
CA GLN A 391 27.03 6.49 -18.10
C GLN A 391 27.21 7.79 -18.90
N PRO A 392 28.26 7.91 -19.74
CA PRO A 392 28.47 9.09 -20.58
C PRO A 392 27.26 9.48 -21.43
N TRP A 393 26.48 8.50 -21.91
CA TRP A 393 25.25 8.74 -22.66
C TRP A 393 24.13 9.30 -21.77
N SER A 394 23.96 8.80 -20.54
CA SER A 394 22.90 9.29 -19.65
C SER A 394 23.17 10.72 -19.16
N HIS A 395 24.44 11.09 -19.00
CA HIS A 395 24.84 12.48 -18.76
C HIS A 395 24.51 13.39 -19.96
N GLU A 396 24.76 12.93 -21.18
CA GLU A 396 24.54 13.75 -22.39
C GLU A 396 23.06 14.09 -22.58
N GLU A 397 22.14 13.15 -22.29
CA GLU A 397 20.69 13.38 -22.31
C GLU A 397 20.25 14.41 -21.25
N LEU A 398 20.69 14.26 -19.99
CA LEU A 398 20.41 15.24 -18.93
C LEU A 398 20.96 16.64 -19.27
N LEU A 399 22.18 16.70 -19.81
CA LEU A 399 22.82 17.95 -20.24
C LEU A 399 22.18 18.53 -21.51
N ALA A 400 21.50 17.72 -22.35
CA ALA A 400 20.78 18.22 -23.52
C ALA A 400 19.57 19.07 -23.10
N VAL A 401 18.88 18.72 -22.02
CA VAL A 401 17.76 19.52 -21.48
C VAL A 401 18.24 20.91 -21.08
N LEU A 402 19.30 21.01 -20.27
CA LEU A 402 19.89 22.28 -19.82
C LEU A 402 20.43 23.14 -20.99
N ARG A 403 20.99 22.52 -22.04
CA ARG A 403 21.48 23.26 -23.23
C ARG A 403 20.37 23.81 -24.12
N ASN A 404 19.18 23.23 -24.05
CA ASN A 404 18.05 23.56 -24.93
C ASN A 404 16.91 24.33 -24.21
N SER A 405 17.07 24.66 -22.93
CA SER A 405 16.05 25.34 -22.13
C SER A 405 16.67 26.27 -21.08
N ASP A 406 16.08 27.46 -20.95
CA ASP A 406 16.29 28.46 -19.89
C ASP A 406 15.19 28.42 -18.80
N ASP A 407 14.17 27.57 -19.00
CA ASP A 407 13.02 27.41 -18.11
C ASP A 407 13.42 26.70 -16.80
N GLN A 408 12.99 27.26 -15.66
CA GLN A 408 13.34 26.75 -14.33
C GLN A 408 12.69 25.41 -14.03
N GLU A 409 11.41 25.24 -14.41
CA GLU A 409 10.61 24.06 -14.10
C GLU A 409 11.01 22.89 -14.98
N MET A 410 11.14 23.12 -16.30
CA MET A 410 11.51 22.08 -17.27
C MET A 410 12.93 21.52 -17.06
N THR A 411 13.80 22.25 -16.38
CA THR A 411 15.19 21.82 -16.10
C THR A 411 15.39 21.30 -14.67
N ALA A 412 14.42 21.46 -13.77
CA ALA A 412 14.60 21.23 -12.33
C ALA A 412 15.04 19.80 -12.02
N GLU A 413 14.37 18.80 -12.59
CA GLU A 413 14.64 17.38 -12.37
C GLU A 413 16.02 16.99 -12.91
N CYS A 414 16.40 17.52 -14.07
CA CYS A 414 17.71 17.28 -14.67
C CYS A 414 18.84 17.91 -13.83
N ARG A 415 18.66 19.14 -13.32
CA ARG A 415 19.63 19.80 -12.43
C ARG A 415 19.81 19.04 -11.12
N ALA A 416 18.72 18.57 -10.51
CA ALA A 416 18.74 17.76 -9.30
C ALA A 416 19.46 16.42 -9.55
N ALA A 417 19.08 15.67 -10.60
CA ALA A 417 19.73 14.41 -10.98
C ALA A 417 21.24 14.57 -11.25
N LEU A 418 21.65 15.62 -11.96
CA LEU A 418 23.06 15.95 -12.20
C LEU A 418 23.84 16.28 -10.91
N ARG A 419 23.17 16.76 -9.84
CA ARG A 419 23.78 17.01 -8.53
C ARG A 419 23.90 15.75 -7.65
N GLU A 420 23.05 14.74 -7.84
CA GLU A 420 23.19 13.45 -7.15
C GLU A 420 24.28 12.55 -7.75
N ILE A 421 24.63 12.74 -9.03
CA ILE A 421 25.78 12.05 -9.66
C ILE A 421 27.10 12.56 -9.05
N PRO A 422 28.01 11.69 -8.54
CA PRO A 422 29.23 12.09 -7.82
C PRO A 422 30.37 12.56 -8.76
N ARG A 423 30.09 13.51 -9.65
CA ARG A 423 31.04 14.05 -10.64
C ARG A 423 31.06 15.59 -10.59
N PRO A 424 32.07 16.22 -9.95
CA PRO A 424 32.13 17.67 -9.75
C PRO A 424 32.00 18.54 -11.03
N LYS A 425 32.35 17.98 -12.19
CA LYS A 425 32.17 18.67 -13.49
C LYS A 425 30.69 18.84 -13.88
N LEU A 426 29.81 17.90 -13.51
CA LEU A 426 28.38 18.02 -13.77
C LEU A 426 27.76 19.08 -12.86
N HIS A 427 28.19 19.12 -11.59
CA HIS A 427 27.79 20.14 -10.61
C HIS A 427 28.16 21.54 -11.12
N GLN A 428 29.39 21.72 -11.61
CA GLN A 428 29.83 22.98 -12.21
C GLN A 428 28.94 23.43 -13.37
N VAL A 429 28.49 22.53 -14.25
CA VAL A 429 27.58 22.90 -15.36
C VAL A 429 26.20 23.32 -14.84
N VAL A 430 25.69 22.68 -13.79
CA VAL A 430 24.44 23.11 -13.13
C VAL A 430 24.61 24.50 -12.51
N ASP A 431 25.71 24.75 -11.78
CA ASP A 431 26.00 26.04 -11.15
C ASP A 431 26.18 27.16 -12.21
N GLU A 432 26.84 26.86 -13.33
CA GLU A 432 27.00 27.77 -14.47
C GLU A 432 25.66 28.09 -15.16
N TRP A 433 24.75 27.10 -15.27
CA TRP A 433 23.41 27.30 -15.83
C TRP A 433 22.53 28.13 -14.88
N GLU A 434 22.55 27.85 -13.57
CA GLU A 434 21.78 28.60 -12.56
C GLU A 434 22.27 30.06 -12.44
N SER A 435 23.58 30.29 -12.61
CA SER A 435 24.13 31.65 -12.66
C SER A 435 23.74 32.43 -13.93
N GLN A 436 23.40 31.74 -15.02
CA GLN A 436 22.95 32.36 -16.27
C GLN A 436 21.43 32.58 -16.30
N ASN A 437 20.69 31.71 -15.61
CA ASN A 437 19.23 31.69 -15.54
C ASN A 437 18.79 31.85 -14.06
N PRO A 438 18.86 33.07 -13.49
CA PRO A 438 18.55 33.30 -12.08
C PRO A 438 17.04 33.21 -11.82
N HIS A 439 16.66 32.38 -10.85
CA HIS A 439 15.29 32.31 -10.32
C HIS A 439 15.07 33.30 -9.18
N ALA A 440 13.86 33.87 -9.09
CA ALA A 440 13.44 34.73 -7.99
C ALA A 440 12.49 33.96 -7.06
N THR A 441 13.06 33.23 -6.10
CA THR A 441 12.36 32.46 -5.06
C THR A 441 11.21 33.25 -4.43
N GLU A 442 10.00 32.69 -4.45
CA GLU A 442 8.87 33.29 -3.72
C GLU A 442 9.07 33.17 -2.21
N THR A 443 8.81 34.25 -1.46
CA THR A 443 8.98 34.29 0.00
C THR A 443 7.69 34.72 0.69
N GLY A 444 7.20 33.92 1.63
CA GLY A 444 6.02 34.26 2.42
C GLY A 444 5.45 33.06 3.18
N ALA A 445 4.30 33.27 3.82
CA ALA A 445 3.51 32.18 4.41
C ALA A 445 2.68 31.40 3.36
N LEU A 446 2.57 31.94 2.15
CA LEU A 446 1.94 31.36 0.99
C LEU A 446 2.90 31.52 -0.19
N ILE A 447 3.16 30.43 -0.90
CA ILE A 447 3.94 30.37 -2.15
C ILE A 447 3.13 29.58 -3.19
N SER A 448 3.46 29.72 -4.46
CA SER A 448 2.88 28.93 -5.55
C SER A 448 3.18 27.43 -5.41
N MET A 449 2.39 26.59 -6.08
CA MET A 449 2.63 25.15 -6.11
C MET A 449 3.88 24.82 -6.92
N GLU A 450 4.16 25.67 -7.92
CA GLU A 450 5.33 25.67 -8.78
C GLU A 450 6.61 25.95 -7.98
N GLU A 451 6.64 27.01 -7.15
CA GLU A 451 7.74 27.27 -6.22
C GLU A 451 7.91 26.14 -5.21
N TYR A 452 6.82 25.63 -4.62
CA TYR A 452 6.88 24.51 -3.69
C TYR A 452 7.46 23.24 -4.34
N ALA A 453 7.13 22.97 -5.61
CA ALA A 453 7.71 21.87 -6.36
C ALA A 453 9.22 22.08 -6.60
N LEU A 454 9.63 23.27 -7.08
CA LEU A 454 11.03 23.64 -7.33
C LEU A 454 11.90 23.50 -6.07
N GLN A 455 11.40 23.95 -4.91
CA GLN A 455 12.12 23.83 -3.62
C GLN A 455 12.31 22.37 -3.18
N ARG A 456 11.53 21.43 -3.73
CA ARG A 456 11.51 20.01 -3.32
C ARG A 456 11.99 19.04 -4.39
N THR A 457 12.33 19.50 -5.60
CA THR A 457 12.77 18.62 -6.70
C THR A 457 13.95 17.71 -6.32
N GLN A 458 14.90 18.19 -5.49
CA GLN A 458 16.01 17.36 -5.02
C GLN A 458 15.57 16.24 -4.06
N ASP A 459 14.58 16.49 -3.19
CA ASP A 459 13.98 15.43 -2.37
C ASP A 459 13.29 14.39 -3.26
N TYR A 460 12.50 14.84 -4.24
CA TYR A 460 11.76 13.97 -5.14
C TYR A 460 12.69 13.08 -5.99
N ILE A 461 13.78 13.63 -6.54
CA ILE A 461 14.79 12.84 -7.27
C ILE A 461 15.44 11.80 -6.36
N ARG A 462 15.80 12.13 -5.11
CA ARG A 462 16.38 11.13 -4.18
C ARG A 462 15.44 10.00 -3.86
N ILE A 463 14.19 10.33 -3.52
CA ILE A 463 13.14 9.35 -3.22
C ILE A 463 12.91 8.43 -4.43
N GLU A 464 12.83 9.01 -5.62
CA GLU A 464 12.63 8.23 -6.85
C GLU A 464 13.87 7.39 -7.21
N MET A 465 15.09 7.90 -6.99
CA MET A 465 16.31 7.10 -7.12
C MET A 465 16.38 5.94 -6.13
N GLU A 466 15.84 6.09 -4.91
CA GLU A 466 15.72 5.00 -3.94
C GLU A 466 14.71 3.94 -4.40
N PHE A 467 13.53 4.34 -4.90
CA PHE A 467 12.53 3.42 -5.46
C PHE A 467 13.04 2.67 -6.71
N LEU A 468 13.71 3.36 -7.62
CA LEU A 468 14.22 2.78 -8.87
C LEU A 468 15.53 2.01 -8.71
N HIS A 469 16.22 2.11 -7.57
CA HIS A 469 17.59 1.61 -7.37
C HIS A 469 17.76 0.15 -7.83
N ASP A 470 16.99 -0.79 -7.25
CA ASP A 470 17.18 -2.22 -7.48
C ASP A 470 16.74 -2.67 -8.87
N ARG A 471 15.84 -1.92 -9.53
CA ARG A 471 15.37 -2.16 -10.89
C ARG A 471 16.33 -1.61 -11.94
N VAL A 472 16.86 -0.41 -11.75
CA VAL A 472 17.69 0.29 -12.75
C VAL A 472 19.17 -0.05 -12.62
N LEU A 473 19.72 -0.24 -11.41
CA LEU A 473 21.15 -0.50 -11.22
C LEU A 473 21.68 -1.74 -11.99
N PRO A 474 20.94 -2.87 -12.15
CA PRO A 474 21.34 -3.98 -13.00
C PRO A 474 21.54 -3.58 -14.47
N MET A 475 20.82 -2.57 -14.96
CA MET A 475 20.81 -2.13 -16.35
C MET A 475 21.90 -1.11 -16.71
N ARG A 476 22.64 -0.58 -15.72
CA ARG A 476 23.65 0.47 -15.92
C ARG A 476 24.76 0.18 -16.95
N THR A 477 24.95 -1.09 -17.31
CA THR A 477 25.94 -1.53 -18.31
C THR A 477 25.41 -1.53 -19.74
N ILE A 478 24.10 -1.36 -19.92
CA ILE A 478 23.46 -1.25 -21.22
C ILE A 478 23.80 0.12 -21.82
N THR A 479 24.26 0.11 -23.07
CA THR A 479 24.45 1.32 -23.87
C THR A 479 23.46 1.23 -25.03
N PRO A 480 22.37 2.01 -25.03
CA PRO A 480 21.41 2.00 -26.12
C PRO A 480 22.07 2.56 -27.40
N PRO A 481 21.73 2.04 -28.59
CA PRO A 481 22.18 2.63 -29.85
C PRO A 481 21.47 3.98 -30.08
N GLU A 482 22.15 4.92 -30.74
CA GLU A 482 21.48 6.12 -31.24
C GLU A 482 20.38 5.74 -32.24
N PRO A 483 19.14 6.28 -32.10
CA PRO A 483 18.11 6.08 -33.09
C PRO A 483 18.57 6.60 -34.47
N PRO A 484 18.17 5.94 -35.57
CA PRO A 484 18.51 6.42 -36.91
C PRO A 484 17.89 7.81 -37.13
N ASN A 485 18.74 8.80 -37.44
CA ASN A 485 18.40 10.23 -37.61
C ASN A 485 16.98 10.46 -38.14
N SER A 486 16.10 10.93 -37.25
CA SER A 486 14.69 11.27 -37.49
C SER A 486 14.51 12.75 -37.83
#